data_AF-A0A0B2QJT5-F1
#
_entry.id   AF-A0A0B2QJT5-F1
#
_cell.length_a   1.000
_cell.length_b   1.000
_cell.length_c   1.000
_cell.angle_alpha   90.00
_cell.angle_beta   90.00
_cell.angle_gamma   90.00
#
_symmetry.space_group_name_H-M   'P 1'
#
loop_
_entity.id
_entity.type
_entity.pdbx_description
1 polymer ?
#
loop_
_entity_poly.entity_id
_entity_poly.type
_entity_poly.pdbx_seq_one_letter_code
_entity_poly.pdbx_strand_id
1 'polypeptide(L)'
;MVIWRGILEATDEKAKDENRMDSEIDIELAQFMKGYFKGLILENGWPQLLKLKDWPSPSMAEEFLLYQRPEFINKLPLLQYIHSKWGLLNVAAKLPHYSLQNDVGPKIYICYGISDELGRGDSVTNLHFNMRDMVYYLTLINP
;
A
#
# COMPACT_ATOMS: atom_id res chain seq x y z
N MET A 1 0.39 11.13 12.62
CA MET A 1 -0.72 10.45 13.33
C MET A 1 -2.09 10.58 12.64
N VAL A 2 -2.30 11.45 11.64
CA VAL A 2 -3.65 11.75 11.07
C VAL A 2 -4.04 10.87 9.87
N ILE A 3 -3.08 10.35 9.09
CA ILE A 3 -3.36 9.48 7.92
C ILE A 3 -3.99 8.15 8.39
N TRP A 4 -3.44 7.60 9.47
CA TRP A 4 -3.84 6.28 9.99
C TRP A 4 -5.23 6.23 10.61
N ARG A 5 -5.68 7.34 11.21
CA ARG A 5 -7.02 7.42 11.80
C ARG A 5 -8.11 7.26 10.74
N GLY A 6 -7.98 7.92 9.58
CA GLY A 6 -8.99 7.84 8.53
C GLY A 6 -9.06 6.48 7.82
N ILE A 7 -7.94 5.76 7.73
CA ILE A 7 -7.93 4.39 7.16
C ILE A 7 -8.58 3.38 8.13
N LEU A 8 -8.42 3.56 9.45
CA LEU A 8 -9.06 2.74 10.48
C LEU A 8 -10.58 2.95 10.57
N GLU A 9 -11.07 4.14 10.21
CA GLU A 9 -12.49 4.46 10.21
C GLU A 9 -13.26 3.83 9.02
N ALA A 10 -12.55 3.30 8.02
CA ALA A 10 -13.12 2.77 6.77
C ALA A 10 -13.22 1.23 6.71
N THR A 11 -12.84 0.49 7.75
CA THR A 11 -12.78 -0.98 7.72
C THR A 11 -14.05 -1.66 8.22
N ASP A 12 -14.72 -2.44 7.35
CA ASP A 12 -15.46 -3.66 7.72
C ASP A 12 -15.28 -4.74 6.62
N GLU A 13 -14.97 -5.97 7.06
CA GLU A 13 -14.88 -7.28 6.37
C GLU A 13 -13.80 -7.64 5.29
N LYS A 14 -12.90 -8.55 5.74
CA LYS A 14 -12.21 -9.75 5.18
C LYS A 14 -11.91 -9.94 3.68
N ALA A 15 -10.66 -10.39 3.41
CA ALA A 15 -10.32 -11.38 2.38
C ALA A 15 -9.00 -12.14 2.72
N LYS A 16 -8.93 -13.43 2.37
CA LYS A 16 -7.73 -14.31 2.37
C LYS A 16 -7.58 -14.92 0.97
N ASP A 17 -6.35 -15.00 0.44
CA ASP A 17 -5.94 -16.07 -0.48
C ASP A 17 -4.41 -16.23 -0.60
N GLU A 18 -3.97 -17.47 -0.75
CA GLU A 18 -2.62 -18.02 -0.54
C GLU A 18 -1.71 -18.02 -1.78
N ASN A 19 -0.39 -17.98 -1.53
CA ASN A 19 0.67 -18.85 -2.10
C ASN A 19 1.92 -18.13 -2.65
N ARG A 20 2.99 -18.04 -1.82
CA ARG A 20 4.44 -18.23 -2.12
C ARG A 20 5.33 -17.62 -1.03
N MET A 21 6.13 -18.43 -0.33
CA MET A 21 7.32 -18.14 0.52
C MET A 21 7.29 -16.94 1.51
N ASP A 22 6.16 -16.25 1.59
CA ASP A 22 5.76 -15.32 2.63
C ASP A 22 4.77 -16.10 3.50
N SER A 23 5.16 -16.42 4.72
CA SER A 23 4.20 -16.96 5.68
C SER A 23 3.21 -15.86 6.04
N GLU A 24 1.96 -15.98 5.61
CA GLU A 24 0.91 -15.08 6.04
C GLU A 24 0.63 -15.32 7.52
N ILE A 25 0.60 -14.23 8.28
CA ILE A 25 0.25 -14.25 9.69
C ILE A 25 -0.99 -13.38 9.90
N ASP A 26 -1.97 -13.92 10.62
CA ASP A 26 -3.11 -13.15 11.08
C ASP A 26 -2.65 -12.32 12.28
N ILE A 27 -2.49 -11.01 12.09
CA ILE A 27 -2.13 -10.04 13.14
C ILE A 27 -3.20 -8.96 13.19
N GLU A 28 -3.57 -8.55 14.40
CA GLU A 28 -4.45 -7.42 14.59
C GLU A 28 -3.77 -6.14 14.06
N LEU A 29 -4.49 -5.34 13.28
CA LEU A 29 -3.95 -4.12 12.69
C LEU A 29 -3.34 -3.18 13.73
N ALA A 30 -3.95 -3.03 14.91
CA ALA A 30 -3.40 -2.23 16.00
C ALA A 30 -2.03 -2.74 16.48
N GLN A 31 -1.82 -4.06 16.49
CA GLN A 31 -0.55 -4.67 16.85
C GLN A 31 0.50 -4.49 15.75
N PHE A 32 0.09 -4.66 14.48
CA PHE A 32 0.95 -4.33 13.34
C PHE A 32 1.41 -2.87 13.40
N MET A 33 0.49 -1.92 13.65
CA MET A 33 0.85 -0.51 13.73
C MET A 33 1.78 -0.23 14.90
N LYS A 34 1.54 -0.85 16.07
CA LYS A 34 2.45 -0.75 17.22
C LYS A 34 3.86 -1.24 16.86
N GLY A 35 3.97 -2.34 16.12
CA GLY A 35 5.25 -2.85 15.62
C GLY A 35 5.91 -1.92 14.61
N TYR A 36 5.15 -1.36 13.65
CA TYR A 36 5.63 -0.39 12.67
C TYR A 36 6.24 0.87 13.32
N PHE A 37 5.67 1.33 14.44
CA PHE A 37 6.19 2.51 15.15
C PHE A 37 7.32 2.22 16.15
N LYS A 38 7.37 1.03 16.72
CA LYS A 38 8.32 0.72 17.81
C LYS A 38 9.46 -0.21 17.41
N GLY A 39 9.36 -0.84 16.25
CA GLY A 39 10.19 -2.00 15.90
C GLY A 39 9.78 -3.24 16.69
N LEU A 40 10.07 -4.41 16.14
CA LEU A 40 9.91 -5.70 16.80
C LEU A 40 11.15 -6.55 16.51
N ILE A 41 11.66 -7.21 17.55
CA ILE A 41 12.79 -8.13 17.46
C ILE A 41 12.27 -9.51 17.81
N LEU A 42 12.55 -10.48 16.93
CA LEU A 42 12.24 -11.89 17.11
C LEU A 42 13.16 -12.50 18.19
N GLU A 43 12.78 -13.65 18.73
CA GLU A 43 13.57 -14.34 19.78
C GLU A 43 15.00 -14.67 19.36
N ASN A 44 15.23 -14.84 18.06
CA ASN A 44 16.54 -15.09 17.46
C ASN A 44 17.40 -13.81 17.29
N GLY A 45 16.94 -12.67 17.81
CA GLY A 45 17.64 -11.38 17.78
C GLY A 45 17.47 -10.58 16.48
N TRP A 46 16.70 -11.09 15.51
CA TRP A 46 16.51 -10.42 14.22
C TRP A 46 15.30 -9.48 14.22
N PRO A 47 15.36 -8.35 13.50
CA PRO A 47 14.19 -7.50 13.32
C PRO A 47 13.11 -8.27 12.55
N GLN A 48 11.87 -8.17 13.01
CA GLN A 48 10.73 -8.68 12.28
C GLN A 48 10.45 -7.76 11.08
N LEU A 49 10.19 -8.33 9.91
CA LEU A 49 9.81 -7.60 8.71
C LEU A 49 8.41 -8.05 8.30
N LEU A 50 7.45 -7.13 8.36
CA LEU A 50 6.06 -7.40 7.97
C LEU A 50 5.59 -6.38 6.92
N LYS A 51 4.67 -6.81 6.06
CA LYS A 51 3.95 -5.98 5.11
C LYS A 51 2.47 -6.26 5.24
N LEU A 52 1.66 -5.20 5.23
CA LEU A 52 0.22 -5.37 5.08
C LEU A 52 -0.08 -5.76 3.63
N LYS A 53 -0.68 -6.93 3.47
CA LYS A 53 -1.13 -7.46 2.18
C LYS A 53 -2.57 -6.98 1.94
N ASP A 54 -2.82 -6.48 0.73
CA ASP A 54 -4.15 -6.09 0.23
C ASP A 54 -4.98 -5.18 1.16
N TRP A 55 -4.30 -4.40 2.00
CA TRP A 55 -4.92 -3.49 2.96
C TRP A 55 -4.33 -2.08 2.88
N PRO A 56 -5.18 -1.03 2.86
CA PRO A 56 -6.62 -1.07 2.63
C PRO A 56 -6.98 -1.63 1.25
N SER A 57 -8.22 -2.10 1.08
CA SER A 57 -8.69 -2.54 -0.22
C SER A 57 -8.63 -1.37 -1.23
N PRO A 58 -8.50 -1.63 -2.55
CA PRO A 58 -8.40 -0.56 -3.55
C PRO A 58 -9.56 0.44 -3.51
N SER A 59 -10.78 -0.02 -3.26
CA SER A 59 -11.97 0.85 -3.13
C SER A 59 -11.89 1.75 -1.89
N MET A 60 -11.46 1.20 -0.75
CA MET A 60 -11.26 1.98 0.48
C MET A 60 -10.11 2.98 0.33
N ALA A 61 -9.02 2.59 -0.35
CA ALA A 61 -7.91 3.48 -0.64
C ALA A 61 -8.36 4.65 -1.52
N GLU A 62 -9.18 4.37 -2.54
CA GLU A 62 -9.78 5.39 -3.40
C GLU A 62 -10.71 6.32 -2.60
N GLU A 63 -11.59 5.77 -1.77
CA GLU A 63 -12.49 6.56 -0.92
C GLU A 63 -11.72 7.48 0.04
N PHE A 64 -10.71 6.93 0.73
CA PHE A 64 -9.84 7.65 1.64
C PHE A 64 -9.15 8.82 0.93
N LEU A 65 -8.58 8.58 -0.25
CA LEU A 65 -7.84 9.61 -0.99
C LEU A 65 -8.77 10.68 -1.59
N LEU A 66 -9.90 10.28 -2.16
CA LEU A 66 -10.82 11.22 -2.83
C LEU A 66 -11.64 12.04 -1.85
N TYR A 67 -12.20 11.41 -0.81
CA TYR A 67 -13.18 12.06 0.06
C TYR A 67 -12.58 12.54 1.38
N GLN A 68 -11.70 11.75 2.00
CA GLN A 68 -11.10 12.14 3.27
C GLN A 68 -9.84 13.00 3.10
N ARG A 69 -9.16 12.89 1.95
CA ARG A 69 -7.89 13.59 1.65
C ARG A 69 -7.86 14.25 0.26
N PRO A 70 -8.88 15.01 -0.17
CA PRO A 70 -8.90 15.62 -1.51
C PRO A 70 -7.69 16.53 -1.79
N GLU A 71 -7.20 17.22 -0.76
CA GLU A 71 -6.00 18.06 -0.83
C GLU A 71 -4.72 17.30 -1.19
N PHE A 72 -4.68 15.99 -0.93
CA PHE A 72 -3.55 15.15 -1.28
C PHE A 72 -3.47 14.94 -2.79
N ILE A 73 -4.62 14.68 -3.43
CA ILE A 73 -4.69 14.40 -4.87
C ILE A 73 -4.22 15.61 -5.69
N ASN A 74 -4.63 16.82 -5.30
CA ASN A 74 -4.22 18.05 -5.97
C ASN A 74 -2.70 18.32 -5.91
N LYS A 75 -1.99 17.68 -4.97
CA LYS A 75 -0.55 17.82 -4.78
C LYS A 75 0.25 16.67 -5.39
N LEU A 76 -0.41 15.64 -5.93
CA LEU A 76 0.29 14.54 -6.57
C LEU A 76 0.94 15.03 -7.87
N PRO A 77 2.26 14.83 -8.06
CA PRO A 77 2.88 15.10 -9.34
C PRO A 77 2.32 14.14 -10.40
N LEU A 78 2.53 14.46 -11.66
CA LEU A 78 2.10 13.61 -12.78
C LEU A 78 0.59 13.32 -12.81
N LEU A 79 -0.24 14.18 -12.18
CA LEU A 79 -1.70 14.02 -12.13
C LEU A 79 -2.31 13.79 -13.53
N GLN A 80 -1.75 14.45 -14.55
CA GLN A 80 -2.15 14.31 -15.95
C GLN A 80 -2.01 12.87 -16.50
N TYR A 81 -1.15 12.04 -15.90
CA TYR A 81 -0.91 10.64 -16.30
C TYR A 81 -1.61 9.63 -15.38
N ILE A 82 -1.79 9.94 -14.10
CA ILE A 82 -2.24 8.95 -13.10
C ILE A 82 -3.74 9.07 -12.76
N HIS A 83 -4.34 10.26 -12.87
CA HIS A 83 -5.71 10.45 -12.41
C HIS A 83 -6.72 9.92 -13.43
N SER A 84 -7.72 9.16 -12.99
CA SER A 84 -8.73 8.57 -13.88
C SER A 84 -9.64 9.63 -14.54
N LYS A 85 -10.13 10.59 -13.74
CA LYS A 85 -11.00 11.68 -14.20
C LYS A 85 -10.27 12.89 -14.84
N TRP A 86 -9.22 13.40 -14.20
CA TRP A 86 -8.53 14.63 -14.62
C TRP A 86 -7.24 14.36 -15.42
N GLY A 87 -6.81 13.11 -15.52
CA GLY A 87 -5.59 12.73 -16.23
C GLY A 87 -5.79 12.70 -17.73
N LEU A 88 -5.56 13.82 -18.42
CA LEU A 88 -5.74 13.91 -19.87
C LEU A 88 -4.83 12.94 -20.66
N LEU A 89 -3.70 12.54 -20.09
CA LEU A 89 -2.74 11.61 -20.69
C LEU A 89 -2.84 10.19 -20.11
N ASN A 90 -3.78 9.96 -19.17
CA ASN A 90 -4.09 8.61 -18.70
C ASN A 90 -4.93 7.87 -19.75
N VAL A 91 -4.26 7.22 -20.69
CA VAL A 91 -4.92 6.45 -21.76
C VAL A 91 -5.72 5.29 -21.17
N ALA A 92 -5.22 4.65 -20.11
CA ALA A 92 -5.91 3.55 -19.47
C ALA A 92 -7.31 3.98 -19.02
N ALA A 93 -7.45 5.12 -18.34
CA ALA A 93 -8.73 5.65 -17.86
C ALA A 93 -9.76 5.97 -18.97
N LYS A 94 -9.33 6.03 -20.23
CA LYS A 94 -10.20 6.31 -21.38
C LYS A 94 -10.59 5.05 -22.16
N LEU A 95 -10.09 3.89 -21.76
CA LEU A 95 -10.46 2.62 -22.37
C LEU A 95 -11.89 2.23 -21.98
N PRO A 96 -12.60 1.48 -22.83
CA PRO A 96 -13.93 0.96 -22.50
C PRO A 96 -13.92 0.07 -21.25
N HIS A 97 -15.03 0.05 -20.51
CA HIS A 97 -15.15 -0.66 -19.22
C HIS A 97 -14.96 -2.20 -19.31
N TYR A 98 -15.03 -2.78 -20.52
CA TYR A 98 -14.79 -4.21 -20.79
C TYR A 98 -13.33 -4.53 -21.14
N SER A 99 -12.50 -3.51 -21.35
CA SER A 99 -11.03 -3.66 -21.36
C SER A 99 -10.61 -4.01 -19.94
N LEU A 100 -9.61 -4.89 -19.75
CA LEU A 100 -8.90 -5.41 -18.54
C LEU A 100 -8.81 -4.56 -17.23
N GLN A 101 -9.73 -3.65 -16.95
CA GLN A 101 -9.56 -2.44 -16.16
C GLN A 101 -10.25 -2.54 -14.79
N ASN A 102 -10.33 -3.74 -14.22
CA ASN A 102 -11.02 -3.94 -12.94
C ASN A 102 -10.12 -3.72 -11.71
N ASP A 103 -8.79 -3.59 -11.88
CA ASP A 103 -7.84 -3.31 -10.79
C ASP A 103 -7.13 -1.94 -10.97
N VAL A 104 -7.89 -0.88 -11.28
CA VAL A 104 -7.32 0.47 -11.50
C VAL A 104 -7.76 1.41 -10.39
N GLY A 105 -7.14 1.23 -9.23
CA GLY A 105 -7.29 2.12 -8.09
C GLY A 105 -5.94 2.36 -7.39
N PRO A 106 -5.81 3.45 -6.63
CA PRO A 106 -4.64 3.66 -5.81
C PRO A 106 -4.46 2.49 -4.82
N LYS A 107 -3.22 2.03 -4.65
CA LYS A 107 -2.85 1.03 -3.64
C LYS A 107 -1.99 1.68 -2.58
N ILE A 108 -2.32 1.44 -1.32
CA ILE A 108 -1.54 1.91 -0.18
C ILE A 108 -0.74 0.72 0.34
N TYR A 109 0.58 0.88 0.43
CA TYR A 109 1.49 -0.14 0.95
C TYR A 109 2.06 0.32 2.27
N ILE A 110 2.10 -0.59 3.24
CA ILE A 110 2.63 -0.34 4.58
C ILE A 110 3.50 -1.52 4.93
N CYS A 111 4.77 -1.27 5.17
CA CYS A 111 5.73 -2.29 5.54
C CYS A 111 6.69 -1.78 6.60
N TYR A 112 7.22 -2.72 7.37
CA TYR A 112 8.35 -2.46 8.24
C TYR A 112 9.60 -2.27 7.37
N GLY A 113 10.60 -1.60 7.93
CA GLY A 113 11.88 -1.38 7.27
C GLY A 113 13.01 -1.46 8.29
N ILE A 114 14.19 -1.77 7.78
CA ILE A 114 15.45 -1.75 8.52
C ILE A 114 16.43 -0.86 7.75
N SER A 115 17.28 -0.13 8.48
CA SER A 115 18.30 0.73 7.87
C SER A 115 19.46 -0.08 7.30
N ASP A 116 19.78 -1.19 7.95
CA ASP A 116 20.99 -1.96 7.70
C ASP A 116 20.66 -3.14 6.78
N GLU A 117 21.49 -3.33 5.76
CA GLU A 117 21.40 -4.52 4.90
C GLU A 117 22.00 -5.73 5.64
N LEU A 118 21.15 -6.72 5.93
CA LEU A 118 21.51 -7.90 6.70
C LEU A 118 21.89 -9.10 5.82
N GLY A 119 21.83 -8.94 4.49
CA GLY A 119 22.37 -9.89 3.51
C GLY A 119 21.62 -11.22 3.38
N ARG A 120 20.36 -11.28 3.83
CA ARG A 120 19.54 -12.52 3.86
C ARG A 120 18.28 -12.49 2.99
N GLY A 121 18.14 -11.52 2.10
CA GLY A 121 16.88 -11.29 1.40
C GLY A 121 15.88 -10.57 2.30
N ASP A 122 16.35 -9.48 2.91
CA ASP A 122 15.64 -8.51 3.75
C ASP A 122 14.71 -7.58 2.97
N SER A 123 14.48 -7.85 1.68
CA SER A 123 13.55 -7.07 0.87
C SER A 123 12.11 -7.45 1.20
N VAL A 124 11.33 -6.44 1.61
CA VAL A 124 9.89 -6.59 1.88
C VAL A 124 9.06 -6.60 0.59
N THR A 125 9.67 -6.26 -0.55
CA THR A 125 9.03 -6.40 -1.87
C THR A 125 10.00 -7.08 -2.83
N ASN A 126 9.64 -8.30 -3.22
CA ASN A 126 10.41 -9.08 -4.17
C ASN A 126 10.41 -8.44 -5.57
N LEU A 127 11.45 -8.75 -6.34
CA LEU A 127 11.56 -8.32 -7.73
C LEU A 127 10.38 -8.86 -8.54
N HIS A 128 9.67 -7.96 -9.21
CA HIS A 128 8.54 -8.29 -10.07
C HIS A 128 8.44 -7.28 -11.22
N PHE A 129 7.75 -7.67 -12.29
CA PHE A 129 7.41 -6.76 -13.39
C PHE A 129 5.96 -6.32 -13.26
N ASN A 130 5.71 -5.04 -13.53
CA ASN A 130 4.36 -4.50 -13.67
C ASN A 130 3.99 -4.47 -15.15
N MET A 131 2.78 -4.94 -15.48
CA MET A 131 2.26 -4.90 -16.85
C MET A 131 1.78 -3.49 -17.27
N ARG A 132 1.77 -2.54 -16.33
CA ARG A 132 1.27 -1.18 -16.50
C ARG A 132 2.27 -0.20 -15.91
N ASP A 133 2.20 1.05 -16.36
CA ASP A 133 2.91 2.14 -15.74
C ASP A 133 2.40 2.35 -14.30
N MET A 134 3.34 2.43 -13.36
CA MET A 134 3.06 2.61 -11.94
C MET A 134 3.86 3.79 -11.41
N VAL A 135 3.24 4.59 -10.55
CA VAL A 135 3.90 5.67 -9.82
C VAL A 135 3.79 5.39 -8.33
N TYR A 136 4.93 5.38 -7.63
CA TYR A 136 5.01 5.12 -6.20
C TYR A 136 5.33 6.41 -5.44
N TYR A 137 4.59 6.65 -4.36
CA TYR A 137 4.76 7.80 -3.49
C TYR A 137 5.12 7.36 -2.07
N LEU A 138 6.29 7.80 -1.60
CA LEU A 138 6.69 7.59 -0.21
C LEU A 138 6.17 8.76 0.64
N THR A 139 5.21 8.49 1.52
CA THR A 139 4.47 9.53 2.26
C THR A 139 4.80 9.57 3.76
N LEU A 140 5.23 8.45 4.34
CA LEU A 140 5.63 8.35 5.73
C LEU A 140 6.85 7.45 5.86
N ILE A 141 7.85 7.93 6.59
CA ILE A 141 8.97 7.15 7.11
C ILE A 141 8.98 7.43 8.62
N ASN A 142 9.00 6.38 9.42
CA ASN A 142 9.30 6.52 10.85
C ASN A 142 10.83 6.41 11.01
N PRO A 143 11.47 7.40 11.66
CA PRO A 143 12.89 7.34 11.99
C PRO A 143 13.17 6.32 13.10
#